data_AF-A0A532AVF7-F1
#
_entry.id   AF-A0A532AVF7-F1
#
_cell.length_a   1.000
_cell.length_b   1.000
_cell.length_c   1.000
_cell.angle_alpha   90.00
_cell.angle_beta   90.00
_cell.angle_gamma   90.00
#
_symmetry.space_group_name_H-M   'P 1'
#
loop_
_entity.id
_entity.type
_entity.pdbx_description
1 polymer ?
#
loop_
_entity_poly.entity_id
_entity_poly.type
_entity_poly.pdbx_seq_one_letter_code
_entity_poly.pdbx_strand_id
1 'polypeptide(L)'
;HVTHLVTAGHITRRPRLSAMRLNLGLLAWLPSLFVGVTRGDDTVLKLFVRRIERSGIKVVGAHEIVPELVAAEGLLTKAAPRKSDWRDIEAAHAAAKAIGALDIGQAAVAVGGRAIALEGVEGTDGLLERTKQLRGHGRLAGRSRGVLVKCAKPGQELRADLPSIGPLTVEAAHAAGLAG
;
A
#
# COMPACT_ATOMS: atom_id res chain seq x y z
N HIS A 1 31.39 0.05 10.65
CA HIS A 1 30.79 1.13 9.82
C HIS A 1 29.62 0.56 9.05
N VAL A 2 28.44 1.21 9.09
CA VAL A 2 27.27 0.81 8.30
C VAL A 2 27.34 1.52 6.96
N THR A 3 27.29 0.77 5.86
CA THR A 3 27.36 1.30 4.49
C THR A 3 26.04 1.21 3.74
N HIS A 4 25.13 0.34 4.21
CA HIS A 4 23.82 0.08 3.62
C HIS A 4 22.72 0.14 4.68
N LEU A 5 21.54 0.63 4.30
CA LEU A 5 20.37 0.71 5.14
C LEU A 5 19.15 0.13 4.42
N VAL A 6 18.35 -0.65 5.13
CA VAL A 6 17.07 -1.20 4.67
C VAL A 6 15.99 -0.77 5.64
N THR A 7 14.86 -0.30 5.12
CA THR A 7 13.67 -0.02 5.91
C THR A 7 12.77 -1.24 5.95
N ALA A 8 12.35 -1.63 7.15
CA ALA A 8 11.43 -2.73 7.37
C ALA A 8 10.50 -2.39 8.54
N GLY A 9 9.25 -2.84 8.44
CA GLY A 9 8.24 -2.64 9.47
C GLY A 9 7.12 -1.68 9.05
N HIS A 10 6.01 -1.77 9.77
CA HIS A 10 4.80 -0.99 9.51
C HIS A 10 4.72 0.21 10.47
N ILE A 11 4.47 1.40 9.91
CA ILE A 11 4.26 2.63 10.69
C ILE A 11 2.76 2.79 10.91
N THR A 12 2.27 2.33 12.06
CA THR A 12 0.83 2.39 12.42
C THR A 12 0.33 3.79 12.70
N ARG A 13 1.20 4.70 13.17
CA ARG A 13 0.87 6.09 13.45
C ARG A 13 2.04 6.98 13.07
N ARG A 14 1.74 8.11 12.44
CA ARG A 14 2.73 9.18 12.27
C ARG A 14 3.21 9.62 13.67
N PRO A 15 4.53 9.64 13.91
CA PRO A 15 5.06 10.03 15.21
C PRO A 15 4.66 11.47 15.52
N ARG A 16 4.22 11.71 16.76
CA ARG A 16 3.94 13.08 17.22
C ARG A 16 5.27 13.83 17.30
N LEU A 17 5.40 14.94 16.58
CA LEU A 17 6.63 15.75 16.58
C LEU A 17 7.03 16.19 18.01
N SER A 18 6.04 16.40 18.90
CA SER A 18 6.25 16.73 20.31
C SER A 18 6.88 15.61 21.15
N ALA A 19 6.85 14.36 20.68
CA ALA A 19 7.48 13.22 21.35
C ALA A 19 8.88 12.90 20.80
N MET A 20 9.33 13.59 19.75
CA MET A 20 10.65 13.36 19.17
C MET A 20 11.72 14.09 19.97
N ARG A 21 12.83 13.41 20.28
CA ARG A 21 14.04 14.05 20.81
C ARG A 21 14.64 14.93 19.71
N LEU A 22 14.38 16.23 19.78
CA LEU A 22 14.90 17.22 18.85
C LEU A 22 16.42 17.31 19.00
N ASN A 23 17.15 16.82 17.99
CA ASN A 23 18.56 17.13 17.82
C ASN A 23 18.74 18.19 16.71
N LEU A 24 19.90 18.85 16.67
CA LEU A 24 20.17 19.91 15.68
C LEU A 24 19.99 19.42 14.23
N GLY A 25 20.32 18.15 13.96
CA GLY A 25 20.13 17.53 12.65
C GLY A 25 18.66 17.37 12.25
N LEU A 26 17.78 17.05 13.20
CA LEU A 26 16.34 16.93 13.00
C LEU A 26 15.70 18.31 12.85
N LEU A 27 16.11 19.28 13.66
CA LEU A 27 15.69 20.70 13.55
C LEU A 27 15.97 21.27 12.16
N ALA A 28 17.16 21.03 11.62
CA ALA A 28 17.52 21.44 10.26
C ALA A 28 16.67 20.74 9.18
N TRP A 29 16.05 19.61 9.50
CA TRP A 29 15.24 18.81 8.57
C TRP A 29 13.73 19.05 8.69
N LEU A 30 13.26 19.67 9.79
CA LEU A 30 11.84 19.96 10.02
C LEU A 30 11.14 20.62 8.83
N PRO A 31 11.70 21.64 8.15
CA PRO A 31 11.01 22.27 7.01
C PRO A 31 10.73 21.29 5.87
N SER A 32 11.65 20.36 5.59
CA SER A 32 11.46 19.33 4.56
C SER A 32 10.39 18.31 4.99
N LEU A 33 10.38 17.92 6.26
CA LEU A 33 9.35 17.06 6.83
C LEU A 33 7.95 17.68 6.73
N PHE A 34 7.81 18.96 7.08
CA PHE A 34 6.54 19.67 7.00
C PHE A 34 5.98 19.68 5.58
N VAL A 35 6.83 19.90 4.57
CA VAL A 35 6.43 19.83 3.15
C VAL A 35 6.01 18.41 2.74
N GLY A 36 6.71 17.39 3.23
CA GLY A 36 6.34 16.00 2.98
C GLY A 36 4.99 15.65 3.60
N VAL A 37 4.76 16.03 4.85
CA VAL A 37 3.53 15.73 5.60
C VAL A 37 2.28 16.31 4.91
N THR A 38 2.39 17.47 4.27
CA THR A 38 1.28 18.10 3.54
C THR A 38 1.05 17.54 2.14
N ARG A 39 2.08 16.93 1.52
CA ARG A 39 2.01 16.31 0.19
C ARG A 39 1.78 14.80 0.20
N GLY A 40 1.84 14.17 1.38
CA GLY A 40 1.54 12.76 1.62
C GLY A 40 2.78 11.90 1.90
N ASP A 41 2.54 10.62 2.23
CA ASP A 41 3.56 9.76 2.86
C ASP A 41 4.72 9.41 1.91
N ASP A 42 4.46 9.25 0.61
CA ASP A 42 5.50 8.93 -0.37
C ASP A 42 6.56 10.05 -0.47
N THR A 43 6.12 11.31 -0.30
CA THR A 43 7.03 12.45 -0.29
C THR A 43 7.95 12.42 0.92
N VAL A 44 7.43 12.04 2.09
CA VAL A 44 8.22 11.91 3.32
C VAL A 44 9.29 10.83 3.15
N LEU A 45 8.94 9.67 2.60
CA LEU A 45 9.88 8.56 2.38
C LEU A 45 11.00 8.94 1.41
N LYS A 46 10.69 9.62 0.30
CA LYS A 46 11.70 10.12 -0.65
C LYS A 46 12.70 11.08 0.01
N LEU A 47 12.20 11.98 0.87
CA LEU A 47 13.06 12.91 1.61
C LEU A 47 13.97 12.20 2.60
N PHE A 48 13.45 11.15 3.27
CA PHE A 48 14.23 10.30 4.15
C PHE A 48 15.36 9.59 3.38
N VAL A 49 15.05 8.92 2.27
CA VAL A 49 16.05 8.21 1.44
C VAL A 49 17.15 9.15 0.99
N ARG A 50 16.79 10.30 0.40
CA ARG A 50 17.77 11.31 -0.04
C ARG A 50 18.66 11.80 1.09
N ARG A 51 18.15 11.90 2.31
CA ARG A 51 18.92 12.38 3.47
C ARG A 51 19.95 11.36 3.92
N ILE A 52 19.59 10.08 3.93
CA ILE A 52 20.49 8.96 4.27
C ILE A 52 21.59 8.82 3.21
N GLU A 53 21.23 8.91 1.93
CA GLU A 53 22.20 8.82 0.83
C GLU A 53 23.21 9.99 0.85
N ARG A 54 22.78 11.20 1.22
CA ARG A 54 23.69 12.34 1.44
C ARG A 54 24.72 12.13 2.56
N SER A 55 24.47 11.21 3.49
CA SER A 55 25.46 10.81 4.50
C SER A 55 26.39 9.68 4.03
N GLY A 56 26.32 9.26 2.77
CA GLY A 56 27.15 8.21 2.21
C GLY A 56 26.66 6.79 2.51
N ILE A 57 25.42 6.62 2.99
CA ILE A 57 24.82 5.31 3.25
C ILE A 57 23.85 4.99 2.11
N LYS A 58 24.04 3.85 1.44
CA LYS A 58 23.16 3.42 0.36
C LYS A 58 21.86 2.84 0.94
N VAL A 59 20.72 3.35 0.49
CA VAL A 59 19.42 2.74 0.82
C VAL A 59 19.14 1.61 -0.16
N VAL A 60 18.81 0.43 0.37
CA VAL A 60 18.54 -0.81 -0.38
C VAL A 60 17.13 -1.27 -0.04
N GLY A 61 16.36 -1.64 -1.07
CA GLY A 61 15.03 -2.19 -0.90
C GLY A 61 15.04 -3.58 -0.26
N ALA A 62 14.02 -3.87 0.55
CA ALA A 62 13.85 -5.21 1.11
C ALA A 62 13.79 -6.30 0.02
N HIS A 63 13.18 -5.98 -1.12
CA HIS A 63 13.10 -6.83 -2.30
C HIS A 63 14.45 -7.12 -2.97
N GLU A 64 15.46 -6.25 -2.81
CA GLU A 64 16.80 -6.49 -3.35
C GLU A 64 17.59 -7.49 -2.48
N ILE A 65 17.23 -7.60 -1.19
CA ILE A 65 17.88 -8.52 -0.24
C ILE A 65 17.19 -9.88 -0.23
N VAL A 66 15.85 -9.89 -0.28
CA VAL A 66 15.05 -11.11 -0.25
C VAL A 66 14.06 -11.09 -1.42
N PRO A 67 14.52 -11.38 -2.65
CA PRO A 67 13.69 -11.27 -3.86
C PRO A 67 12.48 -12.22 -3.84
N GLU A 68 12.57 -13.32 -3.09
CA GLU A 68 11.49 -14.30 -2.89
C GLU A 68 10.26 -13.72 -2.16
N LEU A 69 10.38 -12.56 -1.50
CA LEU A 69 9.26 -11.87 -0.87
C LEU A 69 8.43 -11.04 -1.87
N VAL A 70 8.91 -10.86 -3.10
CA VAL A 70 8.16 -10.16 -4.15
C VAL A 70 7.22 -11.14 -4.82
N ALA A 71 5.96 -10.74 -4.99
CA ALA A 71 5.02 -11.53 -5.77
C ALA A 71 5.55 -11.73 -7.20
N ALA A 72 5.74 -12.99 -7.58
CA ALA A 72 6.09 -13.36 -8.95
C ALA A 72 4.88 -13.19 -9.88
N GLU A 73 5.14 -13.00 -11.17
CA GLU A 73 4.10 -13.02 -12.18
C GLU A 73 3.41 -14.39 -12.21
N GLY A 74 2.08 -14.38 -12.28
CA GLY A 74 1.26 -15.59 -12.37
C GLY A 74 0.47 -15.90 -11.09
N LEU A 75 0.07 -17.17 -10.96
CA LEU A 75 -0.78 -17.63 -9.86
C LEU A 75 0.08 -18.10 -8.69
N LEU A 76 -0.18 -17.55 -7.50
CA LEU A 76 0.46 -17.99 -6.27
C LEU A 76 -0.27 -19.18 -5.60
N THR A 77 -1.44 -19.56 -6.12
CA THR A 77 -2.26 -20.64 -5.58
C THR A 77 -2.79 -21.54 -6.71
N LYS A 78 -3.45 -22.64 -6.34
CA LYS A 78 -4.15 -23.52 -7.30
C LYS A 78 -5.41 -22.87 -7.91
N ALA A 79 -5.92 -21.79 -7.31
CA ALA A 79 -7.09 -21.08 -7.82
C ALA A 79 -6.67 -20.07 -8.90
N ALA A 80 -7.41 -20.05 -10.01
CA ALA A 80 -7.22 -19.12 -11.11
C ALA A 80 -8.43 -18.17 -11.23
N PRO A 81 -8.21 -16.91 -11.69
CA PRO A 81 -9.30 -16.00 -11.98
C PRO A 81 -10.18 -16.55 -13.11
N ARG A 82 -11.50 -16.45 -12.92
CA ARG A 82 -12.48 -16.74 -13.97
C ARG A 82 -12.50 -15.58 -14.96
N LYS A 83 -13.06 -15.82 -16.15
CA LYS A 83 -13.31 -14.76 -17.16
C LYS A 83 -14.03 -13.54 -16.58
N SER A 84 -14.96 -13.76 -15.64
CA SER A 84 -15.68 -12.67 -14.97
C SER A 84 -14.80 -11.81 -14.06
N ASP A 85 -13.80 -12.42 -13.43
CA ASP A 85 -12.96 -11.76 -12.41
C ASP A 85 -11.94 -10.82 -13.06
N TRP A 86 -11.58 -11.03 -14.34
CA TRP A 86 -10.70 -10.14 -15.09
C TRP A 86 -11.24 -8.70 -15.16
N ARG A 87 -12.56 -8.53 -15.30
CA ARG A 87 -13.18 -7.20 -15.27
C ARG A 87 -13.04 -6.54 -13.90
N ASP A 88 -13.09 -7.33 -12.83
CA ASP A 88 -12.86 -6.82 -11.46
C ASP A 88 -11.40 -6.47 -11.26
N ILE A 89 -10.46 -7.30 -11.73
CA ILE A 89 -9.02 -7.02 -11.71
C ILE A 89 -8.74 -5.68 -12.42
N GLU A 90 -9.23 -5.50 -13.65
CA GLU A 90 -9.02 -4.28 -14.43
C GLU A 90 -9.60 -3.05 -13.72
N ALA A 91 -10.85 -3.12 -13.25
CA ALA A 91 -11.51 -2.01 -12.58
C ALA A 91 -10.82 -1.63 -11.25
N ALA A 92 -10.45 -2.62 -10.43
CA ALA A 92 -9.75 -2.40 -9.17
C ALA A 92 -8.32 -1.87 -9.41
N HIS A 93 -7.60 -2.39 -10.42
CA HIS A 93 -6.27 -1.90 -10.77
C HIS A 93 -6.29 -0.45 -11.21
N ALA A 94 -7.20 -0.08 -12.12
CA ALA A 94 -7.35 1.30 -12.56
C ALA A 94 -7.67 2.24 -11.38
N ALA A 95 -8.56 1.82 -10.48
CA ALA A 95 -8.93 2.58 -9.30
C ALA A 95 -7.77 2.72 -8.31
N ALA A 96 -7.02 1.64 -8.03
CA ALA A 96 -5.86 1.65 -7.14
C ALA A 96 -4.75 2.58 -7.68
N LYS A 97 -4.49 2.56 -8.99
CA LYS A 97 -3.55 3.50 -9.63
C LYS A 97 -4.02 4.96 -9.53
N ALA A 98 -5.33 5.21 -9.70
CA ALA A 98 -5.90 6.55 -9.63
C ALA A 98 -5.78 7.16 -8.21
N ILE A 99 -6.16 6.42 -7.17
CA ILE A 99 -6.00 6.90 -5.79
C ILE A 99 -4.53 7.00 -5.36
N GLY A 100 -3.68 6.13 -5.91
CA GLY A 100 -2.23 6.18 -5.67
C GLY A 100 -1.59 7.42 -6.28
N ALA A 101 -2.06 7.88 -7.46
CA ALA A 101 -1.61 9.14 -8.05
C ALA A 101 -1.97 10.37 -7.20
N LEU A 102 -3.01 10.26 -6.39
CA LEU A 102 -3.46 11.29 -5.45
C LEU A 102 -2.85 11.12 -4.05
N ASP A 103 -1.96 10.15 -3.86
CA ASP A 103 -1.36 9.77 -2.58
C ASP A 103 -2.39 9.47 -1.45
N ILE A 104 -3.57 8.94 -1.82
CA ILE A 104 -4.65 8.61 -0.87
C ILE A 104 -4.48 7.20 -0.30
N GLY A 105 -4.12 6.24 -1.15
CA GLY A 105 -4.05 4.82 -0.83
C GLY A 105 -3.41 4.05 -1.98
N GLN A 106 -3.35 2.73 -1.86
CA GLN A 106 -2.69 1.85 -2.85
C GLN A 106 -3.50 0.60 -3.19
N ALA A 107 -4.68 0.43 -2.59
CA ALA A 107 -5.57 -0.69 -2.83
C ALA A 107 -7.01 -0.28 -3.18
N ALA A 108 -7.69 -1.11 -3.96
CA ALA A 108 -9.10 -0.95 -4.29
C ALA A 108 -9.77 -2.31 -4.42
N VAL A 109 -11.07 -2.35 -4.18
CA VAL A 109 -11.91 -3.53 -4.37
C VAL A 109 -12.92 -3.28 -5.50
N ALA A 110 -13.04 -4.24 -6.40
CA ALA A 110 -14.07 -4.24 -7.44
C ALA A 110 -14.97 -5.47 -7.39
N VAL A 111 -16.24 -5.28 -7.75
CA VAL A 111 -17.24 -6.34 -7.87
C VAL A 111 -18.12 -6.04 -9.09
N GLY A 112 -18.29 -7.02 -9.99
CA GLY A 112 -19.16 -6.87 -11.16
C GLY A 112 -18.62 -5.89 -12.22
N GLY A 113 -17.30 -5.75 -12.32
CA GLY A 113 -16.59 -4.86 -13.24
C GLY A 113 -16.51 -3.40 -12.78
N ARG A 114 -16.76 -3.12 -11.49
CA ARG A 114 -16.80 -1.76 -10.96
C ARG A 114 -16.05 -1.70 -9.63
N ALA A 115 -15.23 -0.66 -9.46
CA ALA A 115 -14.67 -0.33 -8.15
C ALA A 115 -15.80 0.07 -7.19
N ILE A 116 -15.83 -0.55 -6.00
CA ILE A 116 -16.87 -0.36 -4.98
C ILE A 116 -16.31 0.24 -3.69
N ALA A 117 -15.02 0.08 -3.46
CA ALA A 117 -14.33 0.60 -2.28
C ALA A 117 -12.86 0.89 -2.63
N LEU A 118 -12.33 1.98 -2.07
CA LEU A 118 -10.98 2.49 -2.28
C LEU A 118 -10.31 2.60 -0.91
N GLU A 119 -9.04 2.21 -0.81
CA GLU A 119 -8.25 2.38 0.41
C GLU A 119 -8.09 3.88 0.71
N GLY A 120 -8.32 4.24 1.97
CA GLY A 120 -7.97 5.54 2.52
C GLY A 120 -7.05 5.41 3.72
N VAL A 121 -7.14 6.37 4.64
CA VAL A 121 -6.31 6.44 5.85
C VAL A 121 -6.48 5.24 6.79
N GLU A 122 -7.58 4.50 6.66
CA GLU A 122 -7.87 3.29 7.44
C GLU A 122 -6.99 2.09 7.03
N GLY A 123 -6.35 2.17 5.86
CA GLY A 123 -5.52 1.10 5.31
C GLY A 123 -6.33 -0.09 4.79
N THR A 124 -5.61 -1.12 4.36
CA THR A 124 -6.20 -2.29 3.68
C THR A 124 -7.18 -3.06 4.58
N ASP A 125 -6.92 -3.14 5.89
CA ASP A 125 -7.80 -3.84 6.84
C ASP A 125 -9.17 -3.14 6.95
N GLY A 126 -9.17 -1.81 7.09
CA GLY A 126 -10.41 -1.02 7.13
C GLY A 126 -11.16 -1.05 5.79
N LEU A 127 -10.44 -1.08 4.67
CA LEU A 127 -11.02 -1.29 3.34
C LEU A 127 -11.78 -2.63 3.25
N LEU A 128 -11.17 -3.72 3.72
CA LEU A 128 -11.77 -5.06 3.67
C LEU A 128 -12.97 -5.20 4.60
N GLU A 129 -12.90 -4.64 5.81
CA GLU A 129 -14.03 -4.62 6.74
C GLU A 129 -15.21 -3.83 6.16
N ARG A 130 -14.95 -2.65 5.58
CA ARG A 130 -15.99 -1.86 4.89
C ARG A 130 -16.56 -2.60 3.69
N THR A 131 -15.73 -3.33 2.94
CA THR A 131 -16.17 -4.18 1.82
C THR A 131 -17.14 -5.27 2.29
N LYS A 132 -16.87 -5.92 3.44
CA LYS A 132 -17.75 -6.92 4.03
C LYS A 132 -19.13 -6.33 4.36
N GLN A 133 -19.17 -5.14 4.96
CA GLN A 133 -20.40 -4.43 5.30
C GLN A 133 -21.24 -4.08 4.06
N LEU A 134 -20.58 -3.77 2.93
CA LEU A 134 -21.26 -3.43 1.69
C LEU A 134 -22.03 -4.60 1.06
N ARG A 135 -21.67 -5.86 1.35
CA ARG A 135 -22.30 -7.08 0.76
C ARG A 135 -23.82 -7.14 0.92
N GLY A 136 -24.36 -6.55 1.99
CA GLY A 136 -25.80 -6.50 2.29
C GLY A 136 -26.53 -5.27 1.73
N HIS A 137 -25.83 -4.31 1.14
CA HIS A 137 -26.39 -2.98 0.80
C HIS A 137 -27.35 -3.00 -0.41
N GLY A 138 -27.51 -4.13 -1.11
CA GLY A 138 -28.43 -4.28 -2.24
C GLY A 138 -28.04 -3.54 -3.54
N ARG A 139 -27.03 -2.66 -3.49
CA ARG A 139 -26.50 -1.92 -4.65
C ARG A 139 -25.33 -2.62 -5.35
N LEU A 140 -24.85 -3.72 -4.78
CA LEU A 140 -23.78 -4.53 -5.36
C LEU A 140 -24.35 -5.59 -6.28
N ALA A 141 -23.98 -5.52 -7.56
CA ALA A 141 -24.19 -6.62 -8.49
C ALA A 141 -23.26 -7.79 -8.09
N GLY A 142 -23.81 -9.00 -7.95
CA GLY A 142 -23.03 -10.16 -7.48
C GLY A 142 -22.85 -10.17 -5.97
N ARG A 143 -23.61 -11.02 -5.28
CA ARG A 143 -23.48 -11.21 -3.82
C ARG A 143 -22.17 -11.91 -3.42
N SER A 144 -21.53 -12.59 -4.36
CA SER A 144 -20.29 -13.34 -4.15
C SER A 144 -19.24 -12.97 -5.20
N ARG A 145 -17.96 -13.10 -4.83
CA ARG A 145 -16.77 -12.74 -5.62
C ARG A 145 -16.49 -11.23 -5.66
N GLY A 146 -15.53 -10.85 -6.48
CA GLY A 146 -14.87 -9.55 -6.48
C GLY A 146 -13.39 -9.73 -6.23
N VAL A 147 -12.62 -8.68 -6.50
CA VAL A 147 -11.16 -8.71 -6.43
C VAL A 147 -10.63 -7.55 -5.62
N LEU A 148 -9.66 -7.82 -4.74
CA LEU A 148 -8.79 -6.81 -4.15
C LEU A 148 -7.55 -6.64 -5.05
N VAL A 149 -7.28 -5.44 -5.51
CA VAL A 149 -5.98 -5.09 -6.10
C VAL A 149 -5.25 -4.15 -5.17
N LYS A 150 -3.98 -4.46 -4.91
CA LYS A 150 -3.03 -3.59 -4.19
C LYS A 150 -1.77 -3.47 -5.04
N CYS A 151 -1.36 -2.25 -5.36
CA CYS A 151 -0.26 -2.00 -6.28
C CYS A 151 0.52 -0.73 -5.94
N ALA A 152 1.77 -0.67 -6.38
CA ALA A 152 2.62 0.49 -6.10
C ALA A 152 2.05 1.77 -6.72
N LYS A 153 2.09 2.85 -5.94
CA LYS A 153 1.67 4.17 -6.39
C LYS A 153 2.59 4.66 -7.51
N PRO A 154 2.10 5.44 -8.49
CA PRO A 154 2.95 6.04 -9.50
C PRO A 154 4.14 6.81 -8.89
N GLY A 155 5.36 6.40 -9.22
CA GLY A 155 6.58 7.04 -8.73
C GLY A 155 6.89 6.79 -7.25
N GLN A 156 6.29 5.78 -6.60
CA GLN A 156 6.62 5.36 -5.23
C GLN A 156 8.11 5.01 -5.09
N GLU A 157 8.71 5.30 -3.94
CA GLU A 157 10.08 4.88 -3.62
C GLU A 157 10.08 3.42 -3.17
N LEU A 158 10.20 2.49 -4.12
CA LEU A 158 10.07 1.04 -3.91
C LEU A 158 11.15 0.46 -2.98
N ARG A 159 12.28 1.16 -2.80
CA ARG A 159 13.31 0.75 -1.83
C ARG A 159 12.90 1.05 -0.39
N ALA A 160 12.06 2.05 -0.20
CA ALA A 160 11.57 2.44 1.12
C ALA A 160 10.30 1.67 1.49
N ASP A 161 9.39 1.50 0.52
CA ASP A 161 8.09 0.90 0.76
C ASP A 161 7.56 0.18 -0.49
N LEU A 162 7.04 -1.03 -0.28
CA LEU A 162 6.36 -1.84 -1.29
C LEU A 162 4.97 -2.20 -0.75
N PRO A 163 3.95 -2.26 -1.61
CA PRO A 163 2.65 -2.76 -1.18
C PRO A 163 2.79 -4.20 -0.69
N SER A 164 2.35 -4.44 0.55
CA SER A 164 2.43 -5.73 1.20
C SER A 164 1.07 -6.39 1.35
N ILE A 165 1.05 -7.72 1.23
CA ILE A 165 -0.05 -8.60 1.63
C ILE A 165 0.51 -9.68 2.54
N GLY A 166 -0.29 -10.15 3.50
CA GLY A 166 0.07 -11.26 4.37
C GLY A 166 -1.10 -12.21 4.58
N PRO A 167 -0.92 -13.27 5.39
CA PRO A 167 -1.98 -14.25 5.68
C PRO A 167 -3.29 -13.60 6.17
N LEU A 168 -3.19 -12.59 7.05
CA LEU A 168 -4.34 -11.84 7.54
C LEU A 168 -5.09 -11.09 6.43
N THR A 169 -4.38 -10.57 5.42
CA THR A 169 -5.01 -9.93 4.26
C THR A 169 -5.81 -10.96 3.45
N VAL A 170 -5.28 -12.17 3.28
CA VAL A 170 -5.97 -13.26 2.57
C VAL A 170 -7.22 -13.70 3.33
N GLU A 171 -7.12 -13.88 4.65
CA GLU A 171 -8.26 -14.22 5.51
C GLU A 171 -9.34 -13.14 5.49
N ALA A 172 -8.96 -11.87 5.59
CA ALA A 172 -9.88 -10.74 5.56
C ALA A 172 -10.54 -10.58 4.17
N ALA A 173 -9.79 -10.78 3.08
CA ALA A 173 -10.34 -10.77 1.72
C ALA A 173 -11.37 -11.90 1.51
N HIS A 174 -11.06 -13.09 2.01
CA HIS A 174 -11.98 -14.22 2.00
C HIS A 174 -13.24 -13.93 2.83
N ALA A 175 -13.09 -13.38 4.04
CA ALA A 175 -14.21 -12.98 4.90
C ALA A 175 -15.08 -11.87 4.29
N ALA A 176 -14.50 -11.00 3.45
CA ALA A 176 -15.20 -10.01 2.64
C ALA A 176 -15.88 -10.61 1.39
N GLY A 177 -15.79 -11.94 1.18
CA GLY A 177 -16.41 -12.66 0.08
C GLY A 177 -15.72 -12.46 -1.27
N LEU A 178 -14.46 -12.01 -1.26
CA LEU A 178 -13.65 -11.81 -2.47
C LEU A 178 -13.14 -13.15 -3.01
N ALA A 179 -12.89 -13.16 -4.31
CA ALA A 179 -12.39 -14.31 -5.05
C ALA A 179 -10.86 -14.35 -5.15
N GLY A 180 -10.20 -13.21 -4.93
CA GLY A 180 -8.76 -13.01 -5.03
C GLY A 180 -8.37 -11.57 -4.73
#